data_AF-A0A892ZL51-F1
#
_entry.id   AF-A0A892ZL51-F1
#
_cell.length_a   1.000
_cell.length_b   1.000
_cell.length_c   1.000
_cell.angle_alpha   90.00
_cell.angle_beta   90.00
_cell.angle_gamma   90.00
#
_symmetry.space_group_name_H-M   'P 1'
#
loop_
_entity.id
_entity.type
_entity.pdbx_description
1 polymer ?
#
loop_
_entity_poly.entity_id
_entity_poly.type
_entity_poly.pdbx_seq_one_letter_code
_entity_poly.pdbx_strand_id
1 'polypeptide(L)'
;MQHISKEVPEGRHAVVVMDGALWHQADLNLHNVTMLKLPPYSPELNPSEQIWQYLKQHDLSNRCFDGYDAIVDAACVAWNRLRVQLELIRSITSRA
;
A
#
# COMPACT_ATOMS: atom_id res chain seq x y z
N MET A 1 2.69 -10.76 8.17
CA MET A 1 1.42 -10.81 8.94
C MET A 1 1.57 -10.72 10.45
N GLN A 2 2.57 -11.37 11.09
CA GLN A 2 2.72 -11.31 12.56
C GLN A 2 2.88 -9.90 13.13
N HIS A 3 3.66 -9.03 12.49
CA HIS A 3 3.78 -7.62 12.92
C HIS A 3 2.43 -6.89 12.84
N ILE A 4 1.70 -7.04 11.73
CA ILE A 4 0.35 -6.45 11.59
C ILE A 4 -0.56 -6.94 12.72
N SER A 5 -0.61 -8.25 12.97
CA SER A 5 -1.41 -8.87 14.04
C SER A 5 -1.14 -8.29 15.43
N LYS A 6 0.13 -7.97 15.75
CA LYS A 6 0.51 -7.34 17.02
C LYS A 6 0.04 -5.88 17.15
N GLU A 7 -0.06 -5.17 16.02
CA GLU A 7 -0.49 -3.77 15.98
C GLU A 7 -2.02 -3.62 15.89
N VAL A 8 -2.77 -4.71 15.66
CA VAL A 8 -4.24 -4.66 15.67
C VAL A 8 -4.73 -4.48 17.11
N PRO A 9 -5.48 -3.41 17.43
CA PRO A 9 -6.02 -3.21 18.77
C PRO A 9 -6.99 -4.31 19.19
N GLU A 10 -7.10 -4.56 20.49
CA GLU A 10 -8.03 -5.56 21.03
C GLU A 10 -9.48 -5.29 20.57
N GLY A 11 -10.19 -6.37 20.23
CA GLY A 11 -11.56 -6.29 19.69
C GLY A 11 -11.64 -5.85 18.22
N ARG A 12 -10.52 -5.67 17.51
CA ARG A 12 -10.50 -5.37 16.07
C ARG A 12 -9.93 -6.53 15.26
N HIS A 13 -10.28 -6.54 13.97
CA HIS A 13 -9.81 -7.51 12.98
C HIS A 13 -9.25 -6.76 11.77
N ALA A 14 -8.04 -7.10 11.34
CA ALA A 14 -7.45 -6.51 10.15
C ALA A 14 -7.75 -7.37 8.91
N VAL A 15 -8.12 -6.72 7.81
CA VAL A 15 -8.17 -7.33 6.49
C VAL A 15 -7.03 -6.76 5.66
N VAL A 16 -6.16 -7.63 5.17
CA VAL A 16 -5.02 -7.24 4.33
C VAL A 16 -5.33 -7.64 2.89
N VAL A 17 -5.52 -6.65 2.02
CA VAL A 17 -5.76 -6.84 0.59
C VAL A 17 -4.43 -7.13 -0.11
N MET A 18 -4.36 -8.24 -0.84
CA MET A 18 -3.14 -8.70 -1.51
C MET A 18 -3.44 -9.02 -2.97
N ASP A 19 -2.51 -8.65 -3.85
CA ASP A 19 -2.54 -9.10 -5.25
C ASP A 19 -2.05 -10.55 -5.39
N GLY A 20 -2.14 -11.08 -6.61
CA GLY A 20 -1.77 -12.46 -6.94
C GLY A 20 -0.29 -12.69 -7.23
N ALA A 21 0.63 -11.80 -6.82
CA ALA A 21 2.07 -11.99 -7.10
C ALA A 21 2.57 -13.34 -6.56
N LEU A 22 3.58 -13.94 -7.21
CA LEU A 22 4.08 -15.29 -6.87
C LEU A 22 4.54 -15.43 -5.42
N TRP A 23 5.01 -14.36 -4.80
CA TRP A 23 5.43 -14.32 -3.40
C TRP A 23 4.28 -14.08 -2.40
N HIS A 24 3.04 -13.87 -2.86
CA HIS A 24 1.83 -13.66 -2.04
C HIS A 24 0.92 -14.89 -1.92
N GLN A 25 1.44 -16.09 -2.20
CA GLN A 25 0.61 -17.30 -2.32
C GLN A 25 0.24 -17.94 -0.98
N ALA A 26 1.11 -17.83 0.03
CA ALA A 26 0.90 -18.46 1.33
C ALA A 26 -0.16 -17.71 2.14
N ASP A 27 -1.27 -18.38 2.47
CA ASP A 27 -2.26 -17.85 3.40
C ASP A 27 -1.75 -17.95 4.83
N LEU A 28 -1.50 -16.79 5.45
CA LEU A 28 -1.13 -16.68 6.85
C LEU A 28 -2.36 -16.26 7.64
N ASN A 29 -3.21 -17.22 7.97
CA ASN A 29 -4.38 -16.99 8.82
C ASN A 29 -3.93 -16.83 10.28
N LEU A 30 -4.09 -15.61 10.80
CA LEU A 30 -3.93 -15.29 12.22
C LEU A 30 -5.30 -15.02 12.82
N HIS A 31 -5.45 -15.20 14.12
CA HIS A 31 -6.76 -15.07 14.80
C HIS A 31 -7.44 -13.69 14.63
N ASN A 32 -6.67 -12.63 14.34
CA ASN A 32 -7.15 -11.26 14.19
C ASN A 32 -6.72 -10.61 12.85
N VAL A 33 -6.23 -11.41 11.89
CA VAL A 33 -5.84 -10.93 10.55
C VAL A 33 -6.31 -11.91 9.48
N THR A 34 -7.07 -11.41 8.51
CA THR A 34 -7.46 -12.15 7.30
C THR A 34 -6.79 -11.55 6.08
N MET A 35 -6.29 -12.42 5.19
CA MET A 35 -5.76 -12.01 3.89
C MET A 35 -6.87 -12.11 2.84
N LEU A 36 -7.11 -11.01 2.12
CA LEU A 36 -8.07 -10.95 1.01
C LEU A 36 -7.30 -10.90 -0.30
N LYS A 37 -7.33 -12.00 -1.06
CA LYS A 37 -6.68 -12.08 -2.38
C LYS A 37 -7.59 -11.46 -3.44
N LEU A 38 -7.04 -10.57 -4.25
CA LEU A 38 -7.74 -9.99 -5.38
C LEU A 38 -7.82 -10.98 -6.56
N PRO A 39 -8.84 -10.87 -7.43
CA PRO A 39 -8.87 -11.59 -8.69
C PRO A 39 -7.63 -11.29 -9.55
N PRO A 40 -7.17 -12.26 -10.37
CA PRO A 40 -6.09 -12.01 -11.32
C PRO A 40 -6.41 -10.82 -12.23
N TYR A 41 -5.38 -10.03 -12.53
CA TYR A 41 -5.46 -8.87 -13.44
C TYR A 41 -6.46 -7.78 -13.02
N SER A 42 -6.69 -7.59 -11.71
CA SER A 42 -7.55 -6.53 -11.17
C SER A 42 -6.79 -5.43 -10.41
N PRO A 43 -5.84 -4.70 -11.03
CA PRO A 43 -5.13 -3.61 -10.37
C PRO A 43 -6.05 -2.48 -9.91
N GLU A 44 -7.19 -2.29 -10.58
CA GLU A 44 -8.24 -1.34 -10.21
C GLU A 44 -8.89 -1.65 -8.85
N LEU A 45 -8.73 -2.87 -8.32
CA LEU A 45 -9.22 -3.22 -6.98
C LEU A 45 -8.16 -3.04 -5.89
N ASN A 46 -6.90 -2.79 -6.25
CA ASN A 46 -5.81 -2.60 -5.31
C ASN A 46 -5.64 -1.11 -4.96
N PRO A 47 -6.01 -0.66 -3.74
CA PRO A 47 -5.88 0.75 -3.35
C PRO A 47 -4.43 1.24 -3.35
N SER A 48 -3.44 0.33 -3.21
CA SER A 48 -2.02 0.68 -3.27
C SER A 48 -1.63 1.26 -4.64
N GLU A 49 -2.29 0.83 -5.73
CA GLU A 49 -2.03 1.37 -7.06
C GLU A 49 -2.43 2.85 -7.17
N GLN A 50 -3.51 3.27 -6.48
CA GLN A 50 -3.91 4.68 -6.41
C GLN A 50 -2.90 5.54 -5.67
N ILE A 51 -2.34 5.01 -4.57
CA ILE A 51 -1.26 5.67 -3.83
C ILE A 51 -0.04 5.83 -4.74
N TRP A 52 0.37 4.76 -5.43
CA TRP A 52 1.51 4.82 -6.35
C TRP A 52 1.30 5.79 -7.51
N GLN A 53 0.10 5.81 -8.08
CA GLN A 53 -0.25 6.77 -9.12
C GLN A 53 -0.11 8.20 -8.63
N TYR A 54 -0.64 8.51 -7.44
CA TYR A 54 -0.53 9.83 -6.82
C TYR A 54 0.94 10.25 -6.63
N LEU A 55 1.76 9.39 -5.99
CA LEU A 55 3.17 9.69 -5.75
C LEU A 55 3.93 9.94 -7.06
N LYS A 56 3.67 9.13 -8.11
CA LYS A 56 4.27 9.34 -9.43
C LYS A 56 3.87 10.68 -10.03
N GLN A 57 2.58 11.02 -10.02
CA GLN A 57 2.09 12.26 -10.63
C GLN A 57 2.57 13.52 -9.92
N HIS A 58 2.73 13.47 -8.59
CA HIS A 58 2.98 14.67 -7.79
C HIS A 58 4.42 14.85 -7.30
N ASP A 59 5.21 13.78 -7.17
CA ASP A 59 6.54 13.84 -6.55
C ASP A 59 7.68 13.25 -7.39
N LEU A 60 7.37 12.20 -8.16
CA LEU A 60 8.40 11.34 -8.75
C LEU A 60 8.48 11.42 -10.28
N SER A 61 7.47 12.00 -10.95
CA SER A 61 7.48 12.12 -12.42
C SER A 61 8.49 13.14 -12.93
N ASN A 62 8.99 12.90 -14.15
CA ASN A 62 9.87 13.82 -14.90
C ASN A 62 11.16 14.22 -14.16
N ARG A 63 11.74 13.28 -13.38
CA ARG A 63 13.00 13.46 -12.66
C ARG A 63 14.06 12.51 -13.20
N CYS A 64 15.30 12.99 -13.28
CA CYS A 64 16.49 12.15 -13.46
C CYS A 64 17.17 12.02 -12.11
N PHE A 65 17.46 10.78 -11.69
CA PHE A 65 18.05 10.50 -10.38
C PHE A 65 19.51 10.09 -10.55
N ASP A 66 20.37 10.56 -9.65
CA ASP A 66 21.81 10.30 -9.70
C ASP A 66 22.18 8.83 -9.38
N GLY A 67 21.23 8.05 -8.85
CA GLY A 67 21.42 6.65 -8.52
C GLY A 67 20.26 6.06 -7.71
N TYR A 68 20.44 4.82 -7.28
CA TYR A 68 19.44 4.07 -6.50
C TYR A 68 19.04 4.80 -5.21
N ASP A 69 20.01 5.26 -4.42
CA ASP A 69 19.74 5.92 -3.14
C ASP A 69 18.91 7.19 -3.33
N ALA A 70 19.19 7.97 -4.38
CA ALA A 70 18.42 9.16 -4.72
C ALA A 70 16.95 8.85 -5.07
N ILE A 71 16.67 7.68 -5.66
CA ILE A 71 15.30 7.21 -5.93
C ILE A 71 14.61 6.85 -4.61
N VAL A 72 15.29 6.08 -3.75
CA VAL A 72 14.74 5.66 -2.44
C VAL A 72 14.44 6.87 -1.58
N ASP A 73 15.37 7.82 -1.47
CA ASP A 73 15.19 9.05 -0.71
C ASP A 73 14.01 9.87 -1.21
N ALA A 74 13.90 10.05 -2.53
CA ALA A 74 12.78 10.77 -3.13
C ALA A 74 11.44 10.09 -2.84
N ALA A 75 11.37 8.75 -2.94
CA ALA A 75 10.17 7.99 -2.62
C ALA A 75 9.81 8.09 -1.12
N CYS A 76 10.80 8.02 -0.23
CA CYS A 76 10.61 8.18 1.21
C CYS A 76 10.09 9.58 1.57
N VAL A 77 10.65 10.64 0.97
CA VAL A 77 10.17 12.01 1.16
C VAL A 77 8.72 12.15 0.70
N ALA A 78 8.40 11.67 -0.50
CA ALA A 78 7.05 11.71 -1.06
C ALA A 78 6.04 10.97 -0.16
N TRP A 79 6.38 9.75 0.26
CA TRP A 79 5.54 8.95 1.16
C TRP A 79 5.35 9.62 2.53
N ASN A 80 6.41 10.14 3.14
CA ASN A 80 6.32 10.80 4.44
C ASN A 80 5.45 12.06 4.40
N ARG A 81 5.39 12.75 3.26
CA ARG A 81 4.48 13.86 3.03
C ARG A 81 3.03 13.41 2.88
N LEU A 82 2.79 12.29 2.19
CA LEU A 82 1.44 11.76 1.97
C LEU A 82 0.84 11.10 3.21
N ARG A 83 1.64 10.34 3.99
CA ARG A 83 1.15 9.49 5.10
C ARG A 83 0.44 10.26 6.22
N VAL A 84 0.69 11.56 6.34
CA VAL A 84 0.05 12.43 7.35
C VAL A 84 -1.25 13.07 6.84
N GLN A 85 -1.58 12.92 5.55
CA GLN A 85 -2.76 13.50 4.90
C GLN A 85 -3.88 12.45 4.80
N LEU A 86 -4.49 12.12 5.95
CA LEU A 86 -5.46 11.02 6.05
C LEU A 86 -6.67 11.20 5.15
N GLU A 87 -7.21 12.42 5.02
CA GLU A 87 -8.37 12.69 4.16
C GLU A 87 -8.05 12.51 2.67
N LEU A 88 -6.84 12.90 2.26
CA LEU A 88 -6.39 12.67 0.89
C LEU A 88 -6.25 11.18 0.60
N ILE A 89 -5.61 10.42 1.49
CA ILE A 89 -5.48 8.96 1.36
C ILE A 89 -6.87 8.33 1.23
N ARG A 90 -7.80 8.69 2.13
CA ARG A 90 -9.19 8.21 2.08
C ARG A 90 -9.85 8.53 0.74
N SER A 91 -9.67 9.75 0.24
CA SER A 91 -10.25 10.20 -1.02
C SER A 91 -9.70 9.40 -2.21
N ILE A 92 -8.38 9.30 -2.37
CA ILE A 92 -7.78 8.67 -3.55
C ILE A 92 -7.90 7.15 -3.57
N THR A 93 -8.07 6.51 -2.40
CA THR A 93 -8.33 5.07 -2.30
C THR A 93 -9.81 4.72 -2.21
N SER A 94 -10.70 5.71 -2.20
CA SER A 94 -12.14 5.45 -2.27
C SER A 94 -12.54 4.98 -3.67
N ARG A 95 -13.55 4.11 -3.71
CA ARG A 95 -14.23 3.69 -4.94
C ARG A 95 -15.70 4.10 -4.77
N ALA A 96 -16.27 4.74 -5.79
CA ALA A 96 -17.68 5.12 -5.83
C ALA A 96 -18.58 3.89 -6.04
#